data_AF-A0A1P8V133-F1
#
_entry.id   AF-A0A1P8V133-F1
#
_cell.length_a   1.000
_cell.length_b   1.000
_cell.length_c   1.000
_cell.angle_alpha   90.00
_cell.angle_beta   90.00
_cell.angle_gamma   90.00
#
_symmetry.space_group_name_H-M   'P 1'
#
loop_
_entity.id
_entity.type
_entity.pdbx_description
1 polymer ?
#
loop_
_entity_poly.entity_id
_entity_poly.type
_entity_poly.pdbx_seq_one_letter_code
_entity_poly.pdbx_strand_id
1 'polypeptide(L)'
;MSAFDTTDHHMDWEGIALLVKWCPHWLGEDAYYPIAHLEIHAANKTPLPITDTGYRSHFIDKDAVEALGGPVAYARAWLDEAAASPEWKAKVAASRQLSLF
;
A
#
# COMPACT_ATOMS: atom_id res chain seq x y z
N MET A 1 -7.29 2.76 -26.15
CA MET A 1 -7.46 2.88 -24.69
C MET A 1 -6.28 3.69 -24.21
N SER A 2 -6.47 4.97 -23.89
CA SER A 2 -5.41 5.74 -23.24
C SER A 2 -5.32 5.21 -21.82
N ALA A 3 -4.48 4.18 -21.67
CA ALA A 3 -4.21 3.53 -20.40
C ALA A 3 -3.27 4.46 -19.64
N PHE A 4 -3.67 4.90 -18.45
CA PHE A 4 -2.78 5.63 -17.58
C PHE A 4 -1.49 4.83 -17.37
N ASP A 5 -0.33 5.50 -17.46
CA ASP A 5 0.97 4.85 -17.25
C ASP A 5 1.05 4.36 -15.79
N THR A 6 0.79 3.07 -15.62
CA THR A 6 0.79 2.40 -14.32
C THR A 6 2.03 1.54 -14.21
N THR A 7 2.77 1.71 -13.13
CA THR A 7 3.97 0.91 -12.83
C THR A 7 3.70 -0.03 -11.68
N ASP A 8 4.12 -1.28 -11.85
CA ASP A 8 4.01 -2.34 -10.86
C ASP A 8 5.36 -2.49 -10.12
N HIS A 9 5.31 -2.41 -8.79
CA HIS A 9 6.47 -2.57 -7.91
C HIS A 9 6.26 -3.70 -6.92
N HIS A 10 7.23 -4.59 -6.81
CA HIS A 10 7.20 -5.68 -5.84
C HIS A 10 8.01 -5.30 -4.60
N MET A 11 7.48 -5.59 -3.42
CA MET A 11 8.20 -5.43 -2.16
C MET A 11 7.81 -6.50 -1.14
N ASP A 12 8.69 -6.74 -0.18
CA ASP A 12 8.40 -7.58 0.99
C ASP A 12 8.27 -6.69 2.24
N TRP A 13 7.21 -6.91 3.00
CA TRP A 13 6.93 -6.20 4.25
C TRP A 13 6.57 -7.20 5.35
N GLU A 14 7.40 -7.29 6.40
CA GLU A 14 7.28 -8.26 7.51
C GLU A 14 7.09 -9.73 7.07
N GLY A 15 7.66 -10.11 5.92
CA GLY A 15 7.52 -11.46 5.35
C GLY A 15 6.23 -11.66 4.53
N ILE A 16 5.46 -10.60 4.28
CA ILE A 16 4.32 -10.57 3.38
C ILE A 16 4.77 -9.97 2.05
N ALA A 17 4.68 -10.75 0.98
CA ALA A 17 4.95 -10.27 -0.37
C ALA A 17 3.81 -9.34 -0.84
N LEU A 18 4.17 -8.16 -1.32
CA LEU A 18 3.24 -7.11 -1.76
C LEU A 18 3.51 -6.69 -3.21
N LEU A 19 2.44 -6.37 -3.91
CA LEU A 19 2.44 -5.66 -5.18
C LEU A 19 1.89 -4.25 -4.95
N VAL A 20 2.71 -3.25 -5.23
CA VAL A 20 2.36 -1.83 -5.18
C VAL A 20 2.19 -1.34 -6.61
N LYS A 21 0.98 -0.96 -7.00
CA LYS A 21 0.72 -0.34 -8.30
C LYS A 21 0.65 1.16 -8.15
N TRP A 22 1.29 1.85 -9.08
CA TRP A 22 1.43 3.30 -9.04
C TRP A 22 1.02 3.93 -10.36
N CYS A 23 0.04 4.82 -10.31
CA CYS A 23 -0.39 5.64 -11.42
C CYS A 23 -0.25 7.13 -11.03
N PRO A 24 0.82 7.83 -11.45
CA PRO A 24 1.11 9.20 -11.02
C PRO A 24 0.11 10.23 -11.56
N HIS A 25 -0.56 9.95 -12.68
CA HIS A 25 -1.47 10.88 -13.36
C HIS A 25 -2.87 10.29 -13.50
N TRP A 26 -3.51 9.90 -12.39
CA TRP A 26 -4.81 9.24 -12.41
C TRP A 26 -5.94 10.10 -13.02
N LEU A 27 -5.88 11.42 -12.85
CA LEU A 27 -6.81 12.36 -13.48
C LEU A 27 -6.37 12.85 -14.86
N GLY A 28 -5.27 12.33 -15.40
CA GLY A 28 -4.61 12.81 -16.62
C GLY A 28 -3.47 13.79 -16.35
N GLU A 29 -2.57 13.94 -17.31
CA GLU A 29 -1.36 14.76 -17.19
C GLU A 29 -1.67 16.27 -17.06
N ASP A 30 -2.76 16.74 -17.66
CA ASP A 30 -3.18 18.15 -17.64
C ASP A 30 -4.07 18.52 -16.43
N ALA A 31 -4.20 17.62 -15.45
CA ALA A 31 -5.02 17.89 -14.27
C ALA A 31 -4.40 19.01 -13.42
N TYR A 32 -5.22 20.01 -13.05
CA TYR A 32 -4.78 21.13 -12.21
C TYR A 32 -4.25 20.69 -10.83
N TYR A 33 -4.71 19.54 -10.34
CA TYR A 33 -4.19 18.89 -9.14
C TYR A 33 -3.60 17.52 -9.52
N PRO A 34 -2.31 17.25 -9.25
CA PRO A 34 -1.67 15.99 -9.61
C PRO A 34 -2.09 14.88 -8.64
N ILE A 35 -3.32 14.37 -8.83
CA ILE A 35 -3.81 13.22 -8.07
C ILE A 35 -3.26 11.95 -8.69
N ALA A 36 -2.48 11.24 -7.89
CA ALA A 36 -1.99 9.91 -8.17
C ALA A 36 -2.88 8.85 -7.50
N HIS A 37 -2.79 7.63 -8.04
CA HIS A 37 -3.47 6.46 -7.53
C HIS A 37 -2.43 5.40 -7.14
N LEU A 38 -2.47 5.01 -5.86
CA LEU A 38 -1.64 3.97 -5.27
C LEU A 38 -2.52 2.77 -4.89
N GLU A 39 -2.19 1.60 -5.39
CA GLU A 39 -2.82 0.35 -4.99
C GLU A 39 -1.80 -0.54 -4.28
N ILE A 40 -2.22 -1.18 -3.19
CA ILE A 40 -1.42 -2.16 -2.45
C ILE A 40 -2.18 -3.48 -2.43
N HIS A 41 -1.54 -4.52 -2.92
CA HIS A 41 -2.04 -5.89 -2.92
C HIS A 41 -1.10 -6.78 -2.12
N ALA A 42 -1.63 -7.45 -1.10
CA ALA A 42 -0.95 -8.51 -0.39
C ALA A 42 -1.13 -9.85 -1.11
N ALA A 43 -0.06 -10.64 -1.15
CA ALA A 43 -0.11 -12.03 -1.54
C ALA A 43 -1.16 -12.77 -0.68
N ASN A 44 -1.88 -13.71 -1.29
CA ASN A 44 -2.90 -14.53 -0.63
C ASN A 44 -4.00 -13.75 0.09
N LYS A 45 -4.21 -12.46 -0.23
CA LYS A 45 -5.17 -11.59 0.47
C LYS A 45 -4.87 -11.50 1.98
N THR A 46 -3.60 -11.63 2.36
CA THR A 46 -3.18 -11.52 3.75
C THR A 46 -3.58 -10.15 4.29
N PRO A 47 -4.26 -10.08 5.46
CA PRO A 47 -4.59 -8.81 6.07
C PRO A 47 -3.34 -7.95 6.29
N LEU A 48 -3.50 -6.64 6.13
CA LEU A 48 -2.49 -5.62 6.39
C LEU A 48 -3.03 -4.66 7.45
N PRO A 49 -2.17 -3.87 8.12
CA PRO A 49 -2.64 -2.88 9.09
C PRO A 49 -3.55 -1.81 8.47
N ILE A 50 -3.50 -1.61 7.15
CA ILE A 50 -4.31 -0.64 6.40
C ILE A 50 -5.57 -1.24 5.76
N THR A 51 -5.73 -2.57 5.78
CA THR A 51 -6.84 -3.30 5.13
C THR A 51 -6.98 -4.75 5.61
N ASP A 52 -8.19 -5.18 5.92
CA ASP A 52 -8.45 -6.58 6.31
C ASP A 52 -8.45 -7.56 5.13
N THR A 53 -8.63 -7.07 3.89
CA THR A 53 -8.78 -7.91 2.69
C THR A 53 -7.46 -8.15 1.95
N GLY A 54 -6.37 -7.53 2.42
CA GLY A 54 -5.09 -7.51 1.71
C GLY A 54 -5.10 -6.63 0.47
N TYR A 55 -6.14 -5.82 0.24
CA TYR A 55 -6.19 -4.85 -0.85
C TYR A 55 -6.56 -3.46 -0.35
N ARG A 56 -5.80 -2.45 -0.80
CA ARG A 56 -6.07 -1.04 -0.51
C ARG A 56 -5.86 -0.19 -1.75
N SER A 57 -6.87 0.62 -2.08
CA SER A 57 -6.79 1.70 -3.06
C SER A 57 -6.69 3.04 -2.32
N HIS A 58 -5.77 3.90 -2.74
CA HIS A 58 -5.54 5.20 -2.13
C HIS A 58 -5.23 6.26 -3.18
N PHE A 59 -5.95 7.39 -3.12
CA PHE A 59 -5.70 8.56 -3.95
C PHE A 59 -4.92 9.58 -3.13
N ILE A 60 -3.81 10.06 -3.70
CA ILE A 60 -2.86 10.92 -2.99
C ILE A 60 -2.21 11.91 -3.96
N ASP A 61 -1.73 13.03 -3.43
CA ASP A 61 -0.88 13.94 -4.15
C ASP A 61 0.41 13.23 -4.60
N LYS A 62 0.69 13.28 -5.91
CA LYS A 62 1.91 12.74 -6.50
C LYS A 62 3.17 13.28 -5.83
N ASP A 63 3.21 14.59 -5.57
CA ASP A 63 4.39 15.28 -5.06
C ASP A 63 4.72 14.81 -3.64
N ALA A 64 3.71 14.49 -2.83
CA ALA A 64 3.90 13.93 -1.50
C ALA A 64 4.53 12.53 -1.55
N VAL A 65 4.17 11.70 -2.53
CA VAL A 65 4.74 10.37 -2.72
C VAL A 65 6.18 10.46 -3.22
N GLU A 66 6.45 11.33 -4.18
CA GLU A 66 7.80 11.53 -4.71
C GLU A 66 8.74 12.13 -3.64
N ALA A 67 8.26 13.07 -2.83
CA ALA A 67 9.02 13.63 -1.71
C ALA A 67 9.42 12.59 -0.66
N LEU A 68 8.63 11.51 -0.50
CA LEU A 68 8.95 10.41 0.42
C LEU A 68 9.89 9.36 -0.20
N GLY A 69 10.36 9.56 -1.43
CA GLY A 69 11.21 8.61 -2.15
C GLY A 69 10.45 7.62 -3.05
N GLY A 70 9.20 7.94 -3.39
CA GLY A 70 8.41 7.20 -4.37
C GLY A 70 7.39 6.23 -3.76
N PRO A 71 6.63 5.51 -4.61
CA PRO A 71 5.46 4.72 -4.20
C PRO A 71 5.78 3.58 -3.24
N VAL A 72 6.93 2.91 -3.42
CA VAL A 72 7.38 1.81 -2.55
C VAL A 72 7.74 2.35 -1.16
N ALA A 73 8.48 3.46 -1.09
CA ALA A 73 8.86 4.08 0.18
C ALA A 73 7.62 4.59 0.93
N TYR A 74 6.67 5.21 0.20
CA TYR A 74 5.39 5.63 0.74
C TYR A 74 4.56 4.46 1.29
N ALA A 75 4.39 3.39 0.50
CA ALA A 75 3.64 2.21 0.93
C ALA A 75 4.27 1.58 2.19
N ARG A 76 5.60 1.48 2.25
CA ARG A 76 6.31 0.97 3.42
C ARG A 76 6.10 1.84 4.66
N ALA A 77 6.32 3.15 4.55
CA ALA A 77 6.15 4.07 5.66
C ALA A 77 4.71 4.04 6.21
N TRP A 78 3.72 3.99 5.31
CA TRP A 78 2.31 3.89 5.69
C TRP A 78 1.99 2.58 6.43
N LEU A 79 2.52 1.45 5.95
CA LEU A 79 2.36 0.16 6.61
C LEU A 79 3.04 0.14 7.99
N ASP A 80 4.26 0.68 8.10
CA ASP A 80 5.03 0.75 9.35
C ASP A 80 4.31 1.63 10.39
N GLU A 81 3.78 2.79 9.98
CA GLU A 81 2.98 3.67 10.83
C GLU A 81 1.69 2.98 11.30
N ALA A 82 0.93 2.38 10.37
CA ALA A 82 -0.31 1.71 10.69
C ALA A 82 -0.09 0.46 11.58
N ALA A 83 1.04 -0.23 11.41
CA ALA A 83 1.43 -1.38 12.23
C ALA A 83 1.81 -1.00 13.66
N ALA A 84 2.12 0.28 13.92
CA ALA A 84 2.39 0.75 15.27
C ALA A 84 1.14 0.74 16.17
N SER A 85 -0.06 0.69 15.58
CA SER A 85 -1.34 0.68 16.31
C SER A 85 -1.44 -0.52 17.28
N PRO A 86 -1.95 -0.32 18.51
CA PRO A 86 -2.16 -1.41 19.45
C PRO A 86 -3.10 -2.50 18.91
N GLU A 87 -4.10 -2.11 18.12
CA GLU A 87 -5.08 -3.03 17.52
C GLU A 87 -4.42 -3.98 16.54
N TRP A 88 -3.53 -3.49 15.67
CA TRP A 88 -2.79 -4.33 14.74
C TRP A 88 -1.88 -5.30 15.49
N LYS A 89 -1.13 -4.81 16.49
CA LYS A 89 -0.25 -5.66 17.31
C LYS A 89 -1.02 -6.78 18.01
N ALA A 90 -2.22 -6.48 18.55
CA ALA A 90 -3.09 -7.47 19.15
C ALA A 90 -3.57 -8.51 18.12
N LYS A 91 -3.94 -8.07 16.90
CA LYS A 91 -4.35 -8.95 15.81
C LYS A 91 -3.24 -9.90 15.36
N VAL A 92 -2.01 -9.39 15.23
CA VAL A 92 -0.81 -10.18 14.91
C VAL A 92 -0.48 -11.17 16.03
N ALA A 93 -0.61 -10.77 17.30
CA ALA A 93 -0.40 -11.68 18.43
C ALA A 93 -1.45 -12.81 18.45
N ALA A 94 -2.72 -12.47 18.25
CA ALA A 94 -3.82 -13.44 18.21
C ALA A 94 -3.68 -14.44 17.04
N SER A 95 -3.26 -13.99 15.85
CA SER A 95 -3.04 -14.88 14.72
C SER A 95 -1.92 -15.89 14.95
N ARG A 96 -0.84 -15.49 15.66
CA ARG A 96 0.26 -16.38 16.07
C ARG A 96 -0.17 -17.38 17.14
N GLN A 97 -1.10 -17.01 18.02
CA GLN A 97 -1.59 -17.90 19.07
C GLN A 97 -2.55 -18.98 18.54
N LEU A 98 -3.30 -18.68 17.47
CA LEU A 98 -4.23 -19.63 16.84
C LEU A 98 -3.53 -20.71 16.00
N SER A 99 -2.22 -20.59 15.74
CA SER A 99 -1.45 -21.60 14.99
C SER A 99 -0.77 -22.66 15.88
N LEU A 100 -1.18 -22.80 17.15
CA LEU A 100 -0.55 -23.70 18.14
C LEU A 100 -1.16 -25.12 18.21
N PHE A 101 -1.87 -25.58 17.19
CA PHE A 101 -2.48 -26.92 17.15
C PHE A 101 -2.17 -27.68 15.87
#